data_AF-A0A436FCV4-F1
#
_entry.id   AF-A0A436FCV4-F1
#
_cell.length_a   1.000
_cell.length_b   1.000
_cell.length_c   1.000
_cell.angle_alpha   90.00
_cell.angle_beta   90.00
_cell.angle_gamma   90.00
#
_symmetry.space_group_name_H-M   'P 1'
#
loop_
_entity.id
_entity.type
_entity.pdbx_description
1 polymer ?
#
loop_
_entity_poly.entity_id
_entity_poly.type
_entity_poly.pdbx_seq_one_letter_code
_entity_poly.pdbx_strand_id
1 'polypeptide(L)'
;ENNRECYHCVANHPELCKTFPEAPTVTGVNGADSDPEMVAHWARCEASGLPSKFRIDPAGQYRATRAPLLRDAVSYTMTGKRAVKKNLSDSVSTDRIGSLLLYHYPTTWNHILGDHAVTFRVLPISATETAVTTKWLVHKDAVEGVDYDLAELTHVWTETNDQDRRIVEENAFGILSPAYEPGPYSELHEGGVIQFVEWYTSFIGPRLAEGGRPALRSVA
;
A
#
# COMPACT_ATOMS: atom_id res chain seq x y z
N GLU A 1 0.76 -6.71 9.06
CA GLU A 1 0.58 -7.85 8.14
C GLU A 1 -0.56 -7.62 7.17
N ASN A 2 -1.79 -7.37 7.63
CA ASN A 2 -3.01 -7.23 6.80
C ASN A 2 -2.85 -6.41 5.49
N ASN A 3 -2.29 -5.21 5.51
CA ASN A 3 -2.09 -4.40 4.29
C ASN A 3 -1.07 -4.95 3.25
N ARG A 4 -0.50 -6.14 3.51
CA ARG A 4 0.37 -6.91 2.61
C ARG A 4 -0.24 -8.24 2.19
N GLU A 5 -1.42 -8.57 2.70
CA GLU A 5 -2.16 -9.78 2.40
C GLU A 5 -3.30 -9.43 1.46
N CYS A 6 -3.12 -9.60 0.15
CA CYS A 6 -4.18 -9.22 -0.81
C CYS A 6 -5.19 -10.34 -1.08
N TYR A 7 -5.00 -11.53 -0.49
CA TYR A 7 -5.90 -12.66 -0.69
C TYR A 7 -7.31 -12.41 -0.16
N HIS A 8 -7.43 -11.72 0.97
CA HIS A 8 -8.72 -11.40 1.57
C HIS A 8 -9.47 -10.27 0.83
N CYS A 9 -8.86 -9.57 -0.12
CA CYS A 9 -9.41 -8.34 -0.66
C CYS A 9 -10.77 -8.53 -1.36
N VAL A 10 -10.92 -9.53 -2.23
CA VAL A 10 -12.17 -9.78 -2.98
C VAL A 10 -13.37 -9.92 -2.06
N ALA A 11 -13.18 -10.61 -0.94
CA ALA A 11 -14.25 -10.92 -0.01
C ALA A 11 -14.60 -9.74 0.90
N ASN A 12 -13.65 -8.83 1.13
CA ASN A 12 -13.76 -7.82 2.19
C ASN A 12 -13.82 -6.37 1.70
N HIS A 13 -13.31 -6.07 0.49
CA HIS A 13 -13.18 -4.70 -0.01
C HIS A 13 -13.94 -4.48 -1.33
N PRO A 14 -15.29 -4.43 -1.29
CA PRO A 14 -16.11 -4.25 -2.49
C PRO A 14 -15.84 -2.90 -3.19
N GLU A 15 -15.36 -1.88 -2.48
CA GLU A 15 -14.96 -0.60 -3.04
C GLU A 15 -13.60 -0.69 -3.75
N LEU A 16 -12.56 -1.18 -3.05
CA LEU A 16 -11.19 -1.22 -3.56
C LEU A 16 -11.05 -2.15 -4.77
N CYS A 17 -11.67 -3.33 -4.72
CA CYS A 17 -11.56 -4.35 -5.76
C CYS A 17 -12.23 -3.95 -7.08
N LYS A 18 -12.90 -2.79 -7.15
CA LYS A 18 -13.35 -2.24 -8.43
C LYS A 18 -12.21 -1.76 -9.32
N THR A 19 -11.09 -1.39 -8.72
CA THR A 19 -9.99 -0.68 -9.41
C THR A 19 -8.61 -1.21 -9.06
N PHE A 20 -8.42 -1.79 -7.87
CA PHE A 20 -7.13 -2.31 -7.44
C PHE A 20 -6.95 -3.78 -7.86
N PRO A 21 -5.84 -4.15 -8.54
CA PRO A 21 -5.54 -5.54 -8.82
C PRO A 21 -4.99 -6.25 -7.58
N GLU A 22 -5.56 -7.40 -7.24
CA GLU A 22 -5.09 -8.23 -6.11
C GLU A 22 -4.09 -9.33 -6.51
N ALA A 23 -3.81 -9.47 -7.81
CA ALA A 23 -2.95 -10.51 -8.34
C ALA A 23 -1.58 -10.50 -7.63
N PRO A 24 -1.04 -11.65 -7.16
CA PRO A 24 0.22 -11.70 -6.44
C PRO A 24 1.42 -11.13 -7.21
N THR A 25 1.38 -11.19 -8.54
CA THR A 25 2.39 -10.58 -9.43
C THR A 25 2.42 -9.06 -9.34
N VAL A 26 1.32 -8.43 -8.89
CA VAL A 26 1.18 -6.98 -8.74
C VAL A 26 1.41 -6.54 -7.30
N THR A 27 0.86 -7.27 -6.33
CA THR A 27 0.82 -6.88 -4.92
C THR A 27 1.98 -7.42 -4.09
N GLY A 28 2.56 -8.55 -4.49
CA GLY A 28 3.63 -9.25 -3.81
C GLY A 28 5.03 -8.68 -4.05
N VAL A 29 6.04 -9.51 -3.78
CA VAL A 29 7.46 -9.20 -3.99
C VAL A 29 8.10 -10.03 -5.11
N ASN A 30 7.35 -10.98 -5.68
CA ASN A 30 7.81 -11.92 -6.69
C ASN A 30 6.92 -11.85 -7.94
N GLY A 31 7.47 -12.19 -9.10
CA GLY A 31 6.69 -12.43 -10.32
C GLY A 31 6.25 -11.20 -11.12
N ALA A 32 6.50 -9.98 -10.63
CA ALA A 32 6.16 -8.74 -11.34
C ALA A 32 6.82 -8.64 -12.72
N ASP A 33 8.10 -9.03 -12.84
CA ASP A 33 8.85 -9.00 -14.11
C ASP A 33 8.38 -10.08 -15.11
N SER A 34 7.68 -11.11 -14.64
CA SER A 34 7.11 -12.17 -15.49
C SER A 34 5.69 -11.89 -15.96
N ASP A 35 5.05 -10.84 -15.45
CA ASP A 35 3.70 -10.44 -15.81
C ASP A 35 3.71 -9.51 -17.04
N PRO A 36 3.18 -9.95 -18.20
CA PRO A 36 3.22 -9.14 -19.42
C PRO A 36 2.47 -7.81 -19.30
N GLU A 37 1.42 -7.73 -18.47
CA GLU A 37 0.65 -6.51 -18.27
C GLU A 37 1.48 -5.49 -17.47
N MET A 38 2.15 -5.94 -16.41
CA MET A 38 3.08 -5.13 -15.62
C MET A 38 4.24 -4.60 -16.47
N VAL A 39 4.90 -5.47 -17.23
CA VAL A 39 6.03 -5.09 -18.09
C VAL A 39 5.60 -4.08 -19.15
N ALA A 40 4.44 -4.29 -19.79
CA ALA A 40 3.89 -3.34 -20.75
C ALA A 40 3.51 -2.01 -20.09
N HIS A 41 2.96 -2.05 -18.87
CA HIS A 41 2.62 -0.85 -18.12
C HIS A 41 3.87 -0.02 -17.77
N TRP A 42 4.93 -0.66 -17.28
CA TRP A 42 6.20 0.00 -17.02
C TRP A 42 6.80 0.61 -18.27
N ALA A 43 6.83 -0.12 -19.40
CA ALA A 43 7.37 0.41 -20.65
C ALA A 43 6.66 1.70 -21.10
N ARG A 44 5.32 1.77 -20.97
CA ARG A 44 4.54 2.98 -21.28
C ARG A 44 4.88 4.15 -20.35
N CYS A 45 4.97 3.89 -19.05
CA CYS A 45 5.28 4.92 -18.06
C CYS A 45 6.73 5.43 -18.20
N GLU A 46 7.70 4.55 -18.40
CA GLU A 46 9.12 4.89 -18.62
C GLU A 46 9.31 5.67 -19.93
N ALA A 47 8.56 5.34 -20.99
CA ALA A 47 8.54 6.13 -22.23
C ALA A 47 8.03 7.57 -22.02
N SER A 48 7.30 7.81 -20.93
CA SER A 48 6.87 9.15 -20.49
C SER A 48 7.79 9.77 -19.43
N GLY A 49 8.95 9.18 -19.16
CA GLY A 49 9.89 9.67 -18.16
C GLY A 49 9.50 9.38 -16.71
N LEU A 50 8.58 8.44 -16.46
CA LEU A 50 8.18 8.04 -15.11
C LEU A 50 8.88 6.74 -14.70
N PRO A 51 9.75 6.76 -13.67
CA PRO A 51 10.28 5.55 -13.08
C PRO A 51 9.14 4.65 -12.58
N SER A 52 9.18 3.39 -12.99
CA SER A 52 8.02 2.48 -12.86
C SER A 52 8.38 1.08 -12.42
N LYS A 53 9.56 0.58 -12.81
CA LYS A 53 9.98 -0.79 -12.55
C LYS A 53 9.97 -1.13 -11.06
N PHE A 54 9.75 -2.41 -10.77
CA PHE A 54 9.87 -2.95 -9.43
C PHE A 54 11.27 -2.70 -8.85
N ARG A 55 11.30 -2.12 -7.65
CA ARG A 55 12.51 -1.90 -6.85
C ARG A 55 12.20 -2.24 -5.41
N ILE A 56 13.07 -3.03 -4.80
CA ILE A 56 13.06 -3.32 -3.36
C ILE A 56 14.46 -3.09 -2.81
N ASP A 57 14.54 -2.48 -1.63
CA ASP A 57 15.78 -2.36 -0.85
C ASP A 57 16.34 -3.76 -0.53
N PRO A 58 17.66 -4.00 -0.54
CA PRO A 58 18.23 -5.31 -0.24
C PRO A 58 17.87 -5.87 1.14
N ALA A 59 17.64 -5.00 2.14
CA ALA A 59 17.15 -5.43 3.45
C ALA A 59 15.61 -5.56 3.47
N GLY A 60 14.93 -5.22 2.38
CA GLY A 60 13.48 -5.28 2.26
C GLY A 60 12.74 -4.13 2.93
N GLN A 61 13.44 -3.06 3.33
CA GLN A 61 12.83 -1.98 4.11
C GLN A 61 11.90 -1.09 3.27
N TYR A 62 12.17 -0.97 1.98
CA TYR A 62 11.44 -0.12 1.05
C TYR A 62 11.14 -0.87 -0.25
N ARG A 63 9.98 -0.59 -0.84
CA ARG A 63 9.62 -1.04 -2.19
C ARG A 63 8.92 0.08 -2.94
N ALA A 64 9.24 0.22 -4.22
CA ALA A 64 8.47 1.01 -5.17
C ALA A 64 8.23 0.25 -6.47
N THR A 65 7.02 0.38 -7.00
CA THR A 65 6.63 -0.10 -8.34
C THR A 65 5.39 0.64 -8.80
N ARG A 66 5.23 0.90 -10.09
CA ARG A 66 3.94 1.31 -10.65
C ARG A 66 3.14 0.08 -11.06
N ALA A 67 1.92 0.01 -10.57
CA ALA A 67 0.96 -1.04 -10.90
C ALA A 67 -0.19 -0.45 -11.72
N PRO A 68 -0.63 -1.11 -12.82
CA PRO A 68 -1.84 -0.72 -13.51
C PRO A 68 -3.05 -0.86 -12.57
N LEU A 69 -4.12 -0.12 -12.86
CA LEU A 69 -5.42 -0.35 -12.26
C LEU A 69 -6.24 -1.31 -13.14
N LEU A 70 -7.28 -1.91 -12.57
CA LEU A 70 -8.17 -2.81 -13.29
C LEU A 70 -8.94 -2.08 -14.39
N ARG A 71 -9.09 -2.74 -15.54
CA ARG A 71 -9.91 -2.29 -16.68
C ARG A 71 -9.48 -0.89 -17.15
N ASP A 72 -10.43 0.02 -17.34
CA ASP A 72 -10.18 1.41 -17.75
C ASP A 72 -10.05 2.38 -16.58
N ALA A 73 -9.86 1.88 -15.35
CA ALA A 73 -9.75 2.74 -14.18
C ALA A 73 -8.45 3.59 -14.22
N VAL A 74 -8.58 4.84 -13.77
CA VAL A 74 -7.48 5.81 -13.65
C VAL A 74 -7.33 6.36 -12.23
N SER A 75 -8.28 6.06 -11.35
CA SER A 75 -8.26 6.52 -9.95
C SER A 75 -9.01 5.56 -9.02
N TYR A 76 -8.83 5.72 -7.71
CA TYR A 76 -9.52 4.97 -6.67
C TYR A 76 -10.88 5.59 -6.35
N THR A 77 -11.80 5.48 -7.30
CA THR A 77 -13.21 5.86 -7.12
C THR A 77 -14.11 4.68 -7.46
N MET A 78 -15.36 4.74 -7.03
CA MET A 78 -16.35 3.69 -7.34
C MET A 78 -16.65 3.56 -8.85
N THR A 79 -16.33 4.59 -9.64
CA THR A 79 -16.50 4.60 -11.09
C THR A 79 -15.21 4.27 -11.84
N GLY A 80 -14.07 4.24 -11.15
CA GLY A 80 -12.73 4.17 -11.76
C GLY A 80 -12.29 5.45 -12.47
N LYS A 81 -13.13 6.49 -12.54
CA LYS A 81 -12.76 7.80 -13.11
C LYS A 81 -11.99 8.64 -12.09
N ARG A 82 -11.36 9.71 -12.55
CA ARG A 82 -10.60 10.64 -11.71
C ARG A 82 -11.45 11.16 -10.55
N ALA A 83 -10.88 11.12 -9.34
CA ALA A 83 -11.44 11.78 -8.16
C ALA A 83 -11.20 13.30 -8.22
N VAL A 84 -10.08 13.72 -8.84
CA VAL A 84 -9.71 15.13 -9.00
C VAL A 84 -9.53 15.47 -10.49
N LYS A 85 -10.18 16.55 -10.94
CA LYS A 85 -10.09 17.02 -12.33
C LYS A 85 -8.66 17.43 -12.71
N LYS A 86 -7.94 18.06 -11.79
CA LYS A 86 -6.53 18.45 -11.95
C LYS A 86 -5.59 17.25 -11.78
N ASN A 87 -4.41 17.32 -12.39
CA ASN A 87 -3.32 16.38 -12.10
C ASN A 87 -2.72 16.70 -10.73
N LEU A 88 -2.24 15.67 -10.04
CA LEU A 88 -1.51 15.85 -8.78
C LEU A 88 -0.23 16.68 -8.97
N SER A 89 0.40 16.55 -10.15
CA SER A 89 1.64 17.24 -10.51
C SER A 89 1.51 17.87 -11.90
N ASP A 90 1.92 19.13 -12.03
CA ASP A 90 1.94 19.88 -13.29
C ASP A 90 2.85 19.23 -14.35
N SER A 91 3.91 18.53 -13.93
CA SER A 91 4.88 17.90 -14.83
C SER A 91 4.46 16.50 -15.30
N VAL A 92 3.35 15.96 -14.79
CA VAL A 92 2.88 14.61 -15.14
C VAL A 92 1.54 14.72 -15.85
N SER A 93 1.57 14.62 -17.18
CA SER A 93 0.37 14.66 -18.03
C SER A 93 0.00 13.32 -18.64
N THR A 94 0.84 12.30 -18.48
CA THR A 94 0.58 10.95 -19.00
C THR A 94 -0.64 10.37 -18.30
N ASP A 95 -1.59 9.89 -19.09
CA ASP A 95 -2.79 9.23 -18.60
C ASP A 95 -2.52 7.75 -18.29
N ARG A 96 -3.37 7.13 -17.46
CA ARG A 96 -3.31 5.69 -17.13
C ARG A 96 -1.93 5.23 -16.60
N ILE A 97 -1.30 6.05 -15.76
CA ILE A 97 -0.02 5.75 -15.09
C ILE A 97 -0.15 4.82 -13.88
N GLY A 98 -1.37 4.29 -13.67
CA GLY A 98 -1.68 3.39 -12.58
C GLY A 98 -1.48 4.05 -11.21
N SER A 99 -1.09 3.23 -10.24
CA SER A 99 -0.70 3.67 -8.91
C SER A 99 0.76 3.33 -8.65
N LEU A 100 1.55 4.31 -8.22
CA LEU A 100 2.85 4.02 -7.61
C LEU A 100 2.58 3.45 -6.21
N LEU A 101 2.84 2.15 -6.07
CA LEU A 101 2.80 1.43 -4.80
C LEU A 101 4.14 1.62 -4.11
N LEU A 102 4.13 2.33 -3.00
CA LEU A 102 5.34 2.70 -2.27
C LEU A 102 5.18 2.35 -0.79
N TYR A 103 6.09 1.56 -0.24
CA TYR A 103 6.22 1.43 1.21
C TYR A 103 7.61 1.75 1.72
N HIS A 104 7.68 2.16 2.99
CA HIS A 104 8.90 2.19 3.77
C HIS A 104 8.59 1.75 5.20
N TYR A 105 9.12 0.61 5.61
CA TYR A 105 8.93 0.08 6.96
C TYR A 105 9.75 0.89 7.99
N PRO A 106 9.23 1.07 9.22
CA PRO A 106 7.99 0.50 9.75
C PRO A 106 6.73 1.37 9.56
N THR A 107 6.82 2.56 8.95
CA THR A 107 5.84 3.62 9.23
C THR A 107 4.86 3.93 8.11
N THR A 108 5.11 3.55 6.85
CA THR A 108 4.29 4.08 5.76
C THR A 108 4.10 3.12 4.58
N TRP A 109 2.90 3.17 4.01
CA TRP A 109 2.63 2.79 2.63
C TRP A 109 1.85 3.90 1.94
N ASN A 110 1.90 3.94 0.61
CA ASN A 110 1.40 5.04 -0.20
C ASN A 110 0.96 4.53 -1.56
N HIS A 111 -0.07 5.19 -2.07
CA HIS A 111 -0.56 5.02 -3.43
C HIS A 111 -0.57 6.38 -4.11
N ILE A 112 0.20 6.55 -5.18
CA ILE A 112 0.32 7.82 -5.89
C ILE A 112 -0.20 7.66 -7.32
N LEU A 113 -1.34 8.28 -7.60
CA LEU A 113 -2.05 8.22 -8.88
C LEU A 113 -1.79 9.50 -9.69
N GLY A 114 -2.42 9.61 -10.87
CA GLY A 114 -2.30 10.80 -11.71
C GLY A 114 -3.04 12.03 -11.18
N ASP A 115 -4.12 11.83 -10.43
CA ASP A 115 -5.01 12.91 -9.96
C ASP A 115 -4.85 13.25 -8.47
N HIS A 116 -4.56 12.26 -7.63
CA HIS A 116 -4.31 12.46 -6.21
C HIS A 116 -3.36 11.39 -5.64
N ALA A 117 -2.91 11.59 -4.40
CA ALA A 117 -2.16 10.59 -3.63
C ALA A 117 -2.92 10.21 -2.36
N VAL A 118 -2.77 8.96 -1.94
CA VAL A 118 -3.25 8.48 -0.63
C VAL A 118 -2.04 7.97 0.14
N THR A 119 -1.76 8.62 1.26
CA THR A 119 -0.60 8.34 2.11
C THR A 119 -1.06 7.81 3.46
N PHE A 120 -0.36 6.81 3.97
CA PHE A 120 -0.70 6.13 5.21
C PHE A 120 0.49 6.21 6.16
N ARG A 121 0.20 6.50 7.43
CA ARG A 121 1.18 6.44 8.52
C ARG A 121 0.71 5.51 9.61
N VAL A 122 1.55 4.57 9.99
CA VAL A 122 1.35 3.60 11.07
C VAL A 122 2.18 4.01 12.26
N LEU A 123 1.54 4.18 13.42
CA LEU A 123 2.22 4.43 14.69
C LEU A 123 1.69 3.49 15.77
N PRO A 124 2.57 2.76 16.48
CA PRO A 124 2.13 1.96 17.62
C PRO A 124 1.65 2.88 18.75
N ILE A 125 0.54 2.53 19.39
CA ILE A 125 0.04 3.18 20.62
C ILE A 125 0.35 2.29 21.82
N SER A 126 0.03 1.00 21.71
CA SER A 126 0.29 -0.02 22.72
C SER A 126 0.63 -1.35 22.03
N ALA A 127 0.77 -2.44 22.79
CA ALA A 127 1.00 -3.77 22.21
C ALA A 127 -0.18 -4.26 21.35
N THR A 128 -1.39 -3.71 21.58
CA THR A 128 -2.63 -4.14 20.92
C THR A 128 -3.37 -2.98 20.22
N GLU A 129 -2.77 -1.79 20.15
CA GLU A 129 -3.39 -0.62 19.53
C GLU A 129 -2.41 0.07 18.59
N THR A 130 -2.90 0.42 17.40
CA THR A 130 -2.11 1.09 16.35
C THR A 130 -2.92 2.23 15.75
N ALA A 131 -2.32 3.42 15.67
CA ALA A 131 -2.88 4.53 14.92
C ALA A 131 -2.50 4.40 13.44
N VAL A 132 -3.51 4.31 12.57
CA VAL A 132 -3.34 4.51 11.12
C VAL A 132 -3.88 5.89 10.77
N THR A 133 -3.03 6.76 10.24
CA THR A 133 -3.43 8.08 9.72
C THR A 133 -3.38 8.07 8.20
N THR A 134 -4.53 8.27 7.56
CA THR A 134 -4.65 8.38 6.10
C THR A 134 -4.78 9.84 5.69
N LYS A 135 -4.02 10.28 4.68
CA LYS A 135 -4.13 11.62 4.08
C LYS A 135 -4.28 11.52 2.59
N TRP A 136 -5.26 12.25 2.06
CA TRP A 136 -5.47 12.47 0.64
C TRP A 136 -4.78 13.77 0.25
N LEU A 137 -3.88 13.68 -0.72
CA LEU A 137 -3.13 14.81 -1.25
C LEU A 137 -3.63 15.12 -2.65
N VAL A 138 -4.10 16.35 -2.84
CA VAL A 138 -4.54 16.88 -4.14
C VAL A 138 -3.61 18.02 -4.56
N HIS A 139 -3.75 18.48 -5.81
CA HIS A 139 -3.04 19.67 -6.25
C HIS A 139 -3.38 20.87 -5.33
N LYS A 140 -2.39 21.68 -4.96
CA LYS A 140 -2.57 22.84 -4.06
C LYS A 140 -3.62 23.85 -4.53
N ASP A 141 -3.83 23.90 -5.85
CA ASP A 141 -4.79 24.81 -6.50
C ASP A 141 -6.11 24.11 -6.88
N ALA A 142 -6.31 22.86 -6.45
CA ALA A 142 -7.60 22.17 -6.61
C ALA A 142 -8.60 22.68 -5.56
N VAL A 143 -9.81 23.03 -6.01
CA VAL A 143 -10.86 23.59 -5.16
C VAL A 143 -11.97 22.56 -4.95
N GLU A 144 -12.31 22.27 -3.70
CA GLU A 144 -13.45 21.41 -3.34
C GLU A 144 -14.77 21.95 -3.92
N GLY A 145 -15.63 21.07 -4.40
CA GLY A 145 -16.89 21.41 -5.06
C GLY A 145 -16.73 21.88 -6.52
N VAL A 146 -15.50 22.13 -6.97
CA VAL A 146 -15.19 22.51 -8.37
C VAL A 146 -14.34 21.45 -9.04
N ASP A 147 -13.17 21.15 -8.48
CA ASP A 147 -12.19 20.21 -9.02
C ASP A 147 -12.36 18.80 -8.47
N TYR A 148 -12.92 18.65 -7.27
CA TYR A 148 -13.20 17.36 -6.65
C TYR A 148 -14.39 17.45 -5.70
N ASP A 149 -15.06 16.33 -5.48
CA ASP A 149 -16.02 16.13 -4.39
C ASP A 149 -15.33 15.35 -3.27
N LEU A 150 -15.44 15.84 -2.02
CA LEU A 150 -14.72 15.25 -0.89
C LEU A 150 -15.21 13.84 -0.55
N ALA A 151 -16.51 13.59 -0.66
CA ALA A 151 -17.08 12.29 -0.37
C ALA A 151 -16.61 11.27 -1.41
N GLU A 152 -16.65 11.60 -2.70
CA GLU A 152 -16.14 10.72 -3.76
C GLU A 152 -14.63 10.46 -3.62
N LEU A 153 -13.83 11.49 -3.35
CA LEU A 153 -12.37 11.38 -3.19
C LEU A 153 -11.97 10.43 -2.04
N THR A 154 -12.72 10.45 -0.95
CA THR A 154 -12.35 9.75 0.29
C THR A 154 -13.05 8.41 0.47
N HIS A 155 -14.16 8.16 -0.23
CA HIS A 155 -15.04 7.02 0.02
C HIS A 155 -14.33 5.66 -0.03
N VAL A 156 -13.66 5.33 -1.15
CA VAL A 156 -13.06 3.99 -1.35
C VAL A 156 -12.11 3.63 -0.21
N TRP A 157 -11.18 4.53 0.11
CA TRP A 157 -10.18 4.28 1.15
C TRP A 157 -10.73 4.45 2.57
N THR A 158 -11.80 5.22 2.76
CA THR A 158 -12.50 5.27 4.07
C THR A 158 -13.13 3.92 4.38
N GLU A 159 -13.89 3.35 3.44
CA GLU A 159 -14.50 2.03 3.61
C GLU A 159 -13.45 0.93 3.75
N THR A 160 -12.42 0.94 2.88
CA THR A 160 -11.33 -0.04 2.93
C THR A 160 -10.61 -0.02 4.28
N ASN A 161 -10.28 1.16 4.82
CA ASN A 161 -9.63 1.26 6.12
C ASN A 161 -10.51 0.75 7.27
N ASP A 162 -11.83 0.98 7.21
CA ASP A 162 -12.77 0.49 8.22
C ASP A 162 -12.88 -1.05 8.19
N GLN A 163 -12.90 -1.62 6.98
CA GLN A 163 -12.91 -3.06 6.75
C GLN A 163 -11.61 -3.71 7.24
N ASP A 164 -10.45 -3.13 6.88
CA ASP A 164 -9.14 -3.57 7.36
C ASP A 164 -9.05 -3.52 8.89
N ARG A 165 -9.56 -2.46 9.53
CA ARG A 165 -9.60 -2.34 10.99
C ARG A 165 -10.30 -3.55 11.60
N ARG A 166 -11.49 -3.91 11.11
CA ARG A 166 -12.28 -5.03 11.64
C ARG A 166 -11.54 -6.36 11.49
N ILE A 167 -10.91 -6.61 10.33
CA ILE A 167 -10.12 -7.82 10.11
C ILE A 167 -8.95 -7.90 11.11
N VAL A 168 -8.23 -6.79 11.30
CA VAL A 168 -7.10 -6.71 12.23
C VAL A 168 -7.55 -6.90 13.68
N GLU A 169 -8.67 -6.28 14.09
CA GLU A 169 -9.23 -6.41 15.44
C GLU A 169 -9.69 -7.84 15.74
N GLU A 170 -10.37 -8.50 14.80
CA GLU A 170 -10.79 -9.90 14.92
C GLU A 170 -9.59 -10.86 14.94
N ASN A 171 -8.58 -10.63 14.09
CA ASN A 171 -7.35 -11.42 14.10
C ASN A 171 -6.61 -11.28 15.44
N ALA A 172 -6.48 -10.04 15.95
CA ALA A 172 -5.86 -9.78 17.24
C ALA A 172 -6.62 -10.47 18.39
N PHE A 173 -7.95 -10.46 18.36
CA PHE A 173 -8.78 -11.18 19.32
C PHE A 173 -8.49 -12.68 19.31
N GLY A 174 -8.39 -13.30 18.12
CA GLY A 174 -8.05 -14.72 17.98
C GLY A 174 -6.66 -15.07 18.52
N ILE A 175 -5.65 -14.23 18.22
CA ILE A 175 -4.25 -14.40 18.64
C ILE A 175 -4.10 -14.36 20.18
N LEU A 176 -4.99 -13.67 20.90
CA LEU A 176 -4.96 -13.62 22.37
C LEU A 176 -5.32 -14.96 23.04
N SER A 177 -5.89 -15.91 22.29
CA SER A 177 -6.19 -17.24 22.81
C SER A 177 -4.91 -18.01 23.17
N PRO A 178 -4.82 -18.65 24.35
CA PRO A 178 -3.69 -19.53 24.67
C PRO A 178 -3.57 -20.76 23.75
N ALA A 179 -4.61 -21.06 22.98
CA ALA A 179 -4.63 -22.15 22.00
C ALA A 179 -4.14 -21.73 20.61
N TYR A 180 -3.84 -20.44 20.40
CA TYR A 180 -3.29 -19.96 19.13
C TYR A 180 -1.91 -20.56 18.89
N GLU A 181 -1.72 -21.11 17.69
CA GLU A 181 -0.43 -21.51 17.16
C GLU A 181 -0.26 -20.85 15.77
N PRO A 182 0.92 -20.30 15.44
CA PRO A 182 1.17 -19.71 14.12
C PRO A 182 0.97 -20.75 13.00
N GLY A 183 0.10 -20.41 12.04
CA GLY A 183 -0.09 -21.21 10.82
C GLY A 183 0.96 -20.90 9.74
N PRO A 184 1.07 -21.75 8.70
CA PRO A 184 1.94 -21.47 7.56
C PRO A 184 1.33 -20.37 6.67
N TYR A 185 2.16 -19.46 6.19
CA TYR A 185 1.79 -18.51 5.15
C TYR A 185 1.70 -19.20 3.77
N SER A 186 0.82 -18.71 2.91
CA SER A 186 0.78 -19.05 1.49
C SER A 186 1.95 -18.40 0.76
N GLU A 187 2.88 -19.20 0.23
CA GLU A 187 4.00 -18.68 -0.57
C GLU A 187 3.55 -17.91 -1.81
N LEU A 188 2.39 -18.27 -2.36
CA LEU A 188 1.83 -17.62 -3.54
C LEU A 188 1.16 -16.28 -3.20
N HIS A 189 0.34 -16.24 -2.15
CA HIS A 189 -0.53 -15.09 -1.87
C HIS A 189 0.01 -14.15 -0.78
N GLU A 190 0.90 -14.65 0.08
CA GLU A 190 1.37 -13.95 1.28
C GLU A 190 2.88 -13.67 1.24
N GLY A 191 3.50 -13.72 0.06
CA GLY A 191 4.92 -13.37 -0.12
C GLY A 191 5.29 -11.98 0.43
N GLY A 192 4.36 -11.02 0.38
CA GLY A 192 4.54 -9.71 1.00
C GLY A 192 4.52 -9.73 2.54
N VAL A 193 3.72 -10.61 3.14
CA VAL A 193 3.65 -10.82 4.59
C VAL A 193 4.93 -11.53 5.07
N ILE A 194 5.32 -12.61 4.39
CA ILE A 194 6.58 -13.33 4.64
C ILE A 194 7.75 -12.34 4.63
N GLN A 195 7.87 -11.54 3.57
CA GLN A 195 8.94 -10.55 3.44
C GLN A 195 8.93 -9.50 4.55
N PHE A 196 7.75 -9.05 5.00
CA PHE A 196 7.64 -8.10 6.12
C PHE A 196 8.12 -8.70 7.44
N VAL A 197 7.75 -9.95 7.73
CA VAL A 197 8.17 -10.66 8.96
C VAL A 197 9.67 -10.95 8.94
N GLU A 198 10.21 -11.35 7.78
CA GLU A 198 11.67 -11.51 7.57
C GLU A 198 12.43 -10.19 7.79
N TRP A 199 11.92 -9.08 7.25
CA TRP A 199 12.49 -7.75 7.50
C TRP A 199 12.45 -7.41 8.99
N TYR A 200 11.31 -7.59 9.65
CA TYR A 200 11.14 -7.24 11.07
C TYR A 200 12.10 -8.03 11.96
N THR A 201 12.15 -9.35 11.79
CA THR A 201 13.02 -10.25 12.57
C THR A 201 14.50 -9.95 12.32
N SER A 202 14.90 -9.72 11.07
CA SER A 202 16.27 -9.34 10.70
C SER A 202 16.64 -7.94 11.23
N PHE A 203 15.69 -7.01 11.28
CA PHE A 203 15.89 -5.67 11.80
C PHE A 203 16.02 -5.67 13.33
N ILE A 204 15.16 -6.41 14.04
CA ILE A 204 15.11 -6.36 15.51
C ILE A 204 16.13 -7.30 16.16
N GLY A 205 16.42 -8.46 15.57
CA GLY A 205 17.30 -9.49 16.15
C GLY A 205 18.66 -8.95 16.64
N PRO A 206 19.44 -8.26 15.79
CA PRO A 206 20.71 -7.66 16.22
C PRO A 206 20.59 -6.58 17.31
N ARG A 207 19.41 -5.94 17.44
CA ARG A 207 19.15 -4.90 18.46
C ARG A 207 18.78 -5.49 19.82
N LEU A 208 18.36 -6.76 19.84
CA LEU A 208 18.05 -7.52 21.05
C LEU A 208 19.25 -8.34 21.54
N ALA A 209 20.30 -8.48 20.73
CA ALA A 209 21.51 -9.19 21.12
C ALA A 209 22.24 -8.48 22.27
N GLU A 210 22.47 -9.19 23.37
CA GLU A 210 23.18 -8.66 24.55
C GLU A 210 24.60 -8.22 24.17
N GLY A 211 25.03 -7.04 24.67
CA GLY A 211 26.38 -6.50 24.48
C GLY A 211 26.49 -5.30 23.55
N GLY A 212 25.48 -5.01 22.73
CA GLY A 212 25.37 -3.75 22.00
C GLY A 212 24.64 -2.69 22.83
N ARG A 213 25.26 -1.55 23.12
CA ARG A 213 24.48 -0.38 23.59
C ARG A 213 23.49 -0.03 22.47
N PRO A 214 22.16 -0.08 22.68
CA PRO A 214 21.23 0.36 21.66
C PRO A 214 21.56 1.81 21.33
N ALA A 215 21.75 2.11 20.05
CA ALA A 215 21.87 3.48 19.57
C ALA A 215 20.49 4.14 19.67
N LEU A 216 20.07 4.44 20.91
CA LEU A 216 18.91 5.27 21.18
C LEU A 216 19.26 6.66 20.68
N ARG A 217 18.80 7.02 19.48
CA ARG A 217 18.78 8.41 19.09
C ARG A 217 17.73 9.09 19.98
N SER A 218 18.17 10.01 20.81
CA SER A 218 17.29 10.96 21.47
C SER A 218 16.49 11.67 20.37
N VAL A 219 15.19 11.42 20.35
CA VAL A 219 14.22 12.25 19.64
C VAL A 219 13.65 13.19 20.70
N ALA A 220 14.34 14.32 20.85
CA ALA A 220 13.84 15.49 21.54
C ALA A 220 13.11 16.40 20.53
#